data_AF-A0A833A829-F1
#
_entry.id   AF-A0A833A829-F1
#
_cell.length_a   1.000
_cell.length_b   1.000
_cell.length_c   1.000
_cell.angle_alpha   90.00
_cell.angle_beta   90.00
_cell.angle_gamma   90.00
#
_symmetry.space_group_name_H-M   'P 1'
#
loop_
_entity.id
_entity.type
_entity.pdbx_description
1 polymer ?
#
loop_
_entity_poly.entity_id
_entity_poly.type
_entity_poly.pdbx_seq_one_letter_code
_entity_poly.pdbx_strand_id
1 'polypeptide(L)'
;MVFRKRWPRKREFLSYYALYRVFRDRVFNLGEAVDILAPLLGSKRIAAKLVKRLVKQGFLERTASLSYRAKPLEQLLEQAMLEYFAYRLRRRGFDVQVQDNHIIVSCSTSEKLPETHPLIKVRECEKESRQDQ
;
A
#
# COMPACT_ATOMS: atom_id res chain seq x y z
N MET A 1 -4.11 -4.19 -13.38
CA MET A 1 -4.74 -5.02 -12.33
C MET A 1 -5.07 -4.12 -11.14
N VAL A 2 -6.34 -3.75 -10.95
CA VAL A 2 -6.74 -2.86 -9.82
C VAL A 2 -6.99 -3.72 -8.58
N PHE A 3 -5.96 -3.91 -7.75
CA PHE A 3 -6.12 -4.52 -6.44
C PHE A 3 -6.89 -3.55 -5.53
N ARG A 4 -8.20 -3.72 -5.38
CA ARG A 4 -8.93 -3.14 -4.22
C ARG A 4 -8.51 -3.89 -2.96
N LYS A 5 -7.28 -3.66 -2.48
CA LYS A 5 -6.86 -4.13 -1.16
C LYS A 5 -7.45 -3.20 -0.13
N ARG A 6 -8.52 -3.64 0.53
CA ARG A 6 -9.03 -2.98 1.72
C ARG A 6 -7.90 -2.86 2.75
N TRP A 7 -7.76 -1.67 3.34
CA TRP A 7 -6.89 -1.46 4.50
C TRP A 7 -7.16 -2.51 5.60
N PRO A 8 -6.11 -3.11 6.20
CA PRO A 8 -6.27 -4.14 7.21
C PRO A 8 -7.12 -3.66 8.39
N ARG A 9 -7.86 -4.60 8.97
CA ARG A 9 -8.49 -4.35 10.29
C ARG A 9 -7.40 -4.25 11.36
N LYS A 10 -7.69 -3.61 12.50
CA LYS A 10 -6.77 -3.46 13.63
C LYS A 10 -5.98 -4.74 13.96
N ARG A 11 -6.68 -5.88 14.08
CA ARG A 11 -6.06 -7.18 14.36
C ARG A 11 -5.07 -7.60 13.27
N GLU A 12 -5.41 -7.44 12.00
CA GLU A 12 -4.54 -7.83 10.88
C GLU A 12 -3.27 -6.98 10.87
N PHE A 13 -3.42 -5.66 11.01
CA PHE A 13 -2.29 -4.75 11.05
C PHE A 13 -1.36 -5.03 12.24
N LEU A 14 -1.91 -5.24 13.43
CA LEU A 14 -1.11 -5.56 14.62
C LEU A 14 -0.41 -6.92 14.52
N SER A 15 -1.06 -7.92 13.94
CA SER A 15 -0.42 -9.22 13.68
C SER A 15 0.71 -9.10 12.65
N TYR A 16 0.53 -8.32 11.59
CA TYR A 16 1.61 -7.99 10.67
C TYR A 16 2.76 -7.29 11.41
N TYR A 17 2.46 -6.28 12.22
CA TYR A 17 3.48 -5.51 12.93
C TYR A 17 4.25 -6.37 13.94
N ALA A 18 3.58 -7.33 14.60
CA ALA A 18 4.24 -8.31 15.45
C ALA A 18 5.25 -9.16 14.67
N LEU A 19 4.86 -9.69 13.50
CA LEU A 19 5.77 -10.43 12.62
C LEU A 19 6.94 -9.55 12.14
N TYR A 20 6.66 -8.32 11.71
CA TYR A 20 7.68 -7.36 11.30
C TYR A 20 8.68 -7.05 12.42
N ARG A 21 8.21 -6.88 13.65
CA ARG A 21 9.07 -6.60 14.82
C ARG A 21 10.03 -7.76 15.13
N VAL A 22 9.58 -9.01 14.93
CA VAL A 22 10.37 -10.22 15.22
C VAL A 22 11.33 -10.57 14.08
N PHE A 23 10.83 -10.55 12.84
CA PHE A 23 11.60 -11.04 11.69
C PHE A 23 12.27 -9.93 10.90
N ARG A 24 11.76 -8.69 10.94
CA ARG A 24 12.22 -7.57 10.13
C ARG A 24 12.21 -7.92 8.63
N ASP A 25 13.37 -7.90 8.01
CA ASP A 25 13.64 -8.22 6.61
C ASP A 25 13.99 -9.71 6.38
N ARG A 26 14.14 -10.48 7.45
CA ARG A 26 14.44 -11.92 7.37
C ARG A 26 13.28 -12.69 6.78
N VAL A 27 13.62 -13.75 6.05
CA VAL A 27 12.66 -14.74 5.57
C VAL A 27 12.31 -15.66 6.72
N PHE A 28 11.02 -15.95 6.88
CA PHE A 28 10.49 -16.86 7.89
C PHE A 28 9.47 -17.82 7.27
N ASN A 29 9.31 -19.00 7.84
CA ASN A 29 8.36 -19.99 7.38
C ASN A 29 6.99 -19.85 8.07
N LEU A 30 5.98 -20.57 7.57
CA LEU A 30 4.62 -20.54 8.12
C LEU A 30 4.57 -20.96 9.59
N GLY A 31 5.37 -21.96 9.98
CA GLY A 31 5.43 -22.48 11.34
C GLY A 31 5.90 -21.41 12.31
N GLU A 32 7.02 -20.75 11.99
CA GLU A 32 7.56 -19.64 12.79
C GLU A 32 6.54 -18.51 12.94
N ALA A 33 5.87 -18.11 11.86
CA ALA A 33 4.83 -17.09 11.92
C ALA A 33 3.64 -17.51 12.81
N VAL A 34 3.26 -18.80 12.75
CA VAL A 34 2.18 -19.36 13.57
C VAL A 34 2.59 -19.41 15.04
N ASP A 35 3.82 -19.79 15.35
CA ASP A 35 4.29 -19.87 16.74
C ASP A 35 4.38 -18.48 17.40
N ILE A 36 4.68 -17.43 16.64
CA ILE A 36 4.60 -16.04 17.12
C ILE A 36 3.16 -15.56 17.32
N LEU A 37 2.26 -15.86 16.39
CA LEU A 37 0.91 -15.29 16.39
C LEU A 37 -0.11 -16.10 17.19
N ALA A 38 0.04 -17.42 17.27
CA ALA A 38 -0.95 -18.28 17.91
C ALA A 38 -1.16 -17.97 19.40
N PRO A 39 -0.12 -17.68 20.22
CA PRO A 39 -0.31 -17.28 21.61
C PRO A 39 -1.14 -15.99 21.76
N LEU A 40 -1.00 -15.05 20.82
CA LEU A 40 -1.72 -13.77 20.82
C LEU A 40 -3.15 -13.88 20.27
N LEU A 41 -3.42 -14.90 19.45
CA LEU A 41 -4.69 -15.09 18.76
C LEU A 41 -5.52 -16.26 19.32
N GLY A 42 -4.97 -17.03 20.26
CA GLY A 42 -5.60 -18.19 20.88
C GLY A 42 -5.75 -19.42 19.97
N SER A 43 -5.23 -19.40 18.74
CA SER A 43 -5.38 -20.52 17.81
C SER A 43 -4.35 -20.53 16.67
N LYS A 44 -3.66 -21.66 16.51
CA LYS A 44 -2.75 -21.92 15.38
C LYS A 44 -3.48 -21.85 14.03
N ARG A 45 -4.73 -22.32 13.97
CA ARG A 45 -5.56 -22.26 12.74
C ARG A 45 -5.89 -20.82 12.35
N ILE A 46 -6.22 -19.97 13.33
CA ILE A 46 -6.50 -18.55 13.09
C ILE A 46 -5.22 -17.84 12.63
N ALA A 47 -4.09 -18.08 13.29
CA ALA A 47 -2.79 -17.55 12.91
C ALA A 47 -2.43 -17.90 11.46
N ALA A 48 -2.50 -19.18 11.08
CA ALA A 48 -2.18 -19.62 9.72
C ALA A 48 -3.11 -18.99 8.66
N LYS A 49 -4.41 -18.86 8.95
CA LYS A 49 -5.36 -18.14 8.07
C LYS A 49 -5.01 -16.66 7.94
N LEU A 50 -4.59 -16.04 9.04
CA LEU A 50 -4.24 -14.62 9.07
C LEU A 50 -2.96 -14.35 8.28
N VAL A 51 -1.93 -15.19 8.37
CA VAL A 51 -0.71 -15.10 7.53
C VAL A 51 -1.09 -15.13 6.04
N LYS A 52 -1.92 -16.09 5.61
CA LYS A 52 -2.40 -16.16 4.22
C LYS A 52 -3.17 -14.90 3.80
N ARG A 53 -3.93 -14.30 4.71
CA ARG A 53 -4.65 -13.04 4.46
C ARG A 53 -3.69 -11.85 4.30
N LEU A 54 -2.67 -11.75 5.14
CA LEU A 54 -1.66 -10.71 5.06
C LEU A 54 -0.88 -10.77 3.74
N VAL A 55 -0.58 -11.97 3.24
CA VAL A 55 -0.01 -12.17 1.89
C VAL A 55 -0.96 -11.64 0.82
N LYS A 56 -2.23 -12.04 0.87
CA LYS A 56 -3.25 -11.53 -0.06
C LYS A 56 -3.40 -10.01 0.01
N GLN A 57 -3.25 -9.41 1.19
CA GLN A 57 -3.28 -7.96 1.40
C GLN A 57 -1.94 -7.28 1.05
N GLY A 58 -0.87 -8.03 0.76
CA GLY A 58 0.44 -7.49 0.39
C GLY A 58 1.30 -6.98 1.53
N PHE A 59 0.92 -7.24 2.77
CA PHE A 59 1.72 -6.94 3.97
C PHE A 59 2.89 -7.93 4.13
N LEU A 60 2.69 -9.14 3.62
CA LEU A 60 3.72 -10.16 3.52
C LEU A 60 3.96 -10.48 2.05
N GLU A 61 5.22 -10.68 1.69
CA GLU A 61 5.64 -11.23 0.42
C GLU A 61 5.89 -12.72 0.57
N ARG A 62 5.47 -13.52 -0.42
CA ARG A 62 5.77 -14.95 -0.45
C ARG A 62 7.04 -15.16 -1.26
N THR A 63 8.12 -15.59 -0.61
CA THR A 63 9.42 -15.81 -1.24
C THR A 63 9.56 -17.22 -1.81
N ALA A 64 8.94 -18.22 -1.18
CA ALA A 64 8.90 -19.61 -1.64
C ALA A 64 7.66 -20.34 -1.09
N SER A 65 7.57 -21.66 -1.31
CA SER A 65 6.54 -22.46 -0.66
C SER A 65 6.67 -22.35 0.86
N LEU A 66 5.57 -21.96 1.52
CA LEU A 66 5.50 -21.73 2.97
C LEU A 66 6.52 -20.75 3.55
N SER A 67 7.21 -19.96 2.73
CA SER A 67 8.21 -18.99 3.15
C SER A 67 7.76 -17.57 2.81
N TYR A 68 7.98 -16.65 3.76
CA TYR A 68 7.45 -15.30 3.72
C TYR A 68 8.49 -14.29 4.18
N ARG A 69 8.30 -13.05 3.76
CA ARG A 69 9.03 -11.88 4.25
C ARG A 69 8.02 -10.79 4.58
N ALA A 70 8.22 -10.07 5.70
CA ALA A 70 7.43 -8.89 6.00
C ALA A 70 7.89 -7.74 5.09
N LYS A 71 6.94 -7.06 4.44
CA LYS A 71 7.29 -5.84 3.70
C LYS A 71 7.70 -4.75 4.71
N PRO A 72 8.60 -3.82 4.33
CA PRO A 72 8.94 -2.67 5.17
C PRO A 72 7.70 -1.86 5.53
N LEU A 73 7.59 -1.45 6.80
CA LEU A 73 6.44 -0.72 7.32
C LEU A 73 6.29 0.63 6.61
N GLU A 74 7.40 1.32 6.44
CA GLU A 74 7.48 2.66 5.85
C GLU A 74 6.91 2.62 4.42
N GLN A 75 7.34 1.64 3.61
CA GLN A 75 6.84 1.44 2.24
C GLN A 75 5.34 1.16 2.20
N LEU A 76 4.82 0.33 3.12
CA LEU A 76 3.40 0.02 3.19
C LEU A 76 2.55 1.23 3.55
N LEU A 77 3.00 2.02 4.53
CA LEU A 77 2.30 3.23 4.97
C LEU A 77 2.33 4.31 3.89
N GLU A 78 3.48 4.48 3.24
CA GLU A 78 3.66 5.44 2.17
C GLU A 78 2.77 5.12 0.97
N GLN A 79 2.76 3.86 0.51
CA GLN A 79 1.86 3.43 -0.56
C GLN A 79 0.38 3.67 -0.19
N ALA A 80 -0.02 3.31 1.03
CA ALA A 80 -1.40 3.46 1.47
C ALA A 80 -1.83 4.93 1.58
N MET A 81 -0.94 5.78 2.06
CA MET A 81 -1.13 7.23 2.12
C MET A 81 -1.33 7.81 0.72
N LEU A 82 -0.45 7.46 -0.24
CA LEU A 82 -0.53 7.94 -1.62
C LEU A 82 -1.81 7.48 -2.31
N GLU A 83 -2.16 6.19 -2.18
CA GLU A 83 -3.40 5.66 -2.75
C GLU A 83 -4.63 6.34 -2.16
N TYR A 84 -4.65 6.60 -0.85
CA TYR A 84 -5.74 7.30 -0.17
C TYR A 84 -5.90 8.73 -0.71
N PHE A 85 -4.83 9.52 -0.74
CA PHE A 85 -4.92 10.91 -1.19
C PHE A 85 -5.17 11.02 -2.69
N ALA A 86 -4.58 10.15 -3.51
CA ALA A 86 -4.90 10.07 -4.93
C ALA A 86 -6.39 9.77 -5.14
N TYR A 87 -6.97 8.85 -4.37
CA TYR A 87 -8.41 8.60 -4.40
C TYR A 87 -9.23 9.84 -4.01
N ARG A 88 -8.82 10.58 -2.96
CA ARG A 88 -9.48 11.83 -2.56
C ARG A 88 -9.45 12.89 -3.65
N LEU A 89 -8.33 13.04 -4.36
CA LEU A 89 -8.19 13.99 -5.47
C LEU A 89 -9.01 13.58 -6.69
N ARG A 90 -9.03 12.29 -7.05
CA ARG A 90 -9.91 11.77 -8.11
C ARG A 90 -11.39 12.06 -7.83
N ARG A 91 -11.81 11.95 -6.56
CA ARG A 91 -13.18 12.31 -6.15
C ARG A 91 -13.50 13.81 -6.29
N ARG A 92 -12.48 14.67 -6.34
CA ARG A 92 -12.62 16.11 -6.62
C ARG A 92 -12.54 16.42 -8.11
N GLY A 93 -12.37 15.42 -8.99
CA GLY A 93 -12.33 15.61 -10.44
C GLY A 93 -10.95 15.83 -11.04
N PHE A 94 -9.87 15.61 -10.29
CA PHE A 94 -8.51 15.66 -10.82
C PHE A 94 -8.14 14.33 -11.51
N ASP A 95 -7.43 14.40 -12.63
CA ASP A 95 -6.72 13.24 -13.19
C ASP A 95 -5.42 13.00 -12.41
N VAL A 96 -5.29 11.81 -11.82
CA VAL A 96 -4.25 11.53 -10.83
C VAL A 96 -3.59 10.19 -11.05
N GLN A 97 -2.27 10.20 -11.12
CA GLN A 97 -1.39 9.04 -11.15
C GLN A 97 -0.49 9.01 -9.91
N VAL A 98 -0.09 7.81 -9.48
CA VAL A 98 0.89 7.63 -8.39
C VAL A 98 2.15 7.05 -9.01
N GLN A 99 3.27 7.76 -8.89
CA GLN A 99 4.58 7.36 -9.42
C GLN A 99 5.68 7.80 -8.45
N ASP A 100 6.69 6.94 -8.23
CA ASP A 100 7.90 7.24 -7.46
C ASP A 100 7.64 7.96 -6.13
N ASN A 101 6.69 7.45 -5.34
CA ASN A 101 6.25 8.01 -4.07
C ASN A 101 5.62 9.43 -4.14
N HIS A 102 5.23 9.88 -5.32
CA HIS A 102 4.55 11.15 -5.54
C HIS A 102 3.19 10.95 -6.20
N ILE A 103 2.30 11.91 -5.94
CA ILE A 103 1.02 12.03 -6.62
C ILE A 103 1.21 12.99 -7.78
N ILE A 104 1.09 12.48 -9.00
CA ILE A 104 1.13 13.28 -10.22
C ILE A 104 -0.28 13.69 -10.59
N VAL A 105 -0.51 14.98 -10.73
CA VAL A 105 -1.81 15.52 -11.16
C VAL A 105 -1.67 16.11 -12.56
N SER A 106 -2.48 15.63 -13.50
CA SER A 106 -2.64 16.20 -14.85
C SER A 106 -3.74 17.24 -14.77
N CYS A 107 -3.43 18.51 -15.06
CA CYS A 107 -4.41 19.59 -14.91
C CYS A 107 -5.47 19.54 -16.04
N SER A 108 -6.74 19.28 -15.70
CA SER A 108 -7.87 19.41 -16.63
C SER A 108 -9.02 20.30 -16.12
N THR A 109 -8.95 20.82 -14.88
CA THR A 109 -10.05 21.58 -14.28
C THR A 109 -9.54 22.86 -13.62
N SER A 110 -10.26 23.96 -13.81
CA SER A 110 -9.94 25.34 -13.38
C SER A 110 -9.90 25.58 -11.87
N GLU A 111 -10.04 24.53 -11.04
CA GLU A 111 -9.84 24.64 -9.59
C GLU A 111 -8.34 24.57 -9.28
N LYS A 112 -7.78 25.70 -8.83
CA LYS A 112 -6.40 25.79 -8.36
C LYS A 112 -6.16 24.74 -7.27
N LEU A 113 -5.26 23.79 -7.53
CA LEU A 113 -4.69 22.99 -6.45
C LEU A 113 -4.04 23.95 -5.45
N PRO A 114 -4.22 23.75 -4.13
CA PRO A 114 -3.48 24.53 -3.15
C PRO A 114 -1.98 24.32 -3.41
N GLU A 115 -1.30 25.44 -3.61
CA GLU A 115 0.08 25.53 -4.07
C GLU A 115 1.01 24.60 -3.29
N THR A 116 1.73 23.74 -4.03
CA THR A 116 2.92 22.97 -3.60
C THR A 116 2.82 22.19 -2.28
N HIS A 117 1.94 21.19 -2.21
CA HIS A 117 2.08 20.16 -1.18
C HIS A 117 3.30 19.25 -1.51
N PRO A 118 4.19 18.92 -0.55
CA PRO A 118 5.42 18.14 -0.82
C PRO A 118 5.22 16.79 -1.53
N LEU A 119 4.05 16.17 -1.35
CA LEU A 119 3.67 14.90 -1.97
C LEU A 119 3.05 15.02 -3.38
N ILE A 120 2.80 16.23 -3.87
CA ILE A 120 2.08 16.46 -5.14
C ILE A 120 3.04 17.09 -6.15
N LYS A 121 3.17 16.43 -7.31
CA LYS A 121 3.84 16.99 -8.48
C LYS A 121 2.79 17.29 -9.54
N VAL A 122 2.76 18.53 -10.02
CA VAL A 122 1.87 18.91 -11.12
C VAL A 122 2.61 18.67 -12.42
N ARG A 123 2.00 17.93 -13.36
CA ARG A 123 2.45 17.91 -14.75
C ARG A 123 1.65 18.94 -15.52
N GLU A 124 2.35 19.91 -16.12
CA GLU A 124 1.74 20.78 -17.11
C GLU A 124 1.39 19.95 -18.35
N CYS A 125 0.12 20.03 -18.79
CA CYS A 125 -0.24 19.51 -20.09
C CYS A 125 0.34 20.45 -21.14
N GLU A 126 1.31 19.98 -21.92
CA GLU A 126 1.64 20.61 -23.19
C GLU A 126 0.34 20.63 -24.01
N LYS A 127 -0.19 21.84 -24.23
CA LYS A 127 -1.25 22.03 -25.24
C LYS A 127 -0.61 21.72 -26.57
N GLU A 128 -0.85 20.52 -27.08
CA GLU A 128 -0.53 20.16 -28.44
C GLU A 128 -1.18 21.21 -29.35
N SER A 129 -0.34 22.11 -29.85
CA SER A 129 -0.73 23.21 -30.70
C SER A 129 -1.03 22.56 -32.05
N ARG A 130 -2.28 22.13 -32.26
CA ARG A 130 -2.77 21.89 -33.61
C ARG A 130 -2.79 23.25 -34.28
N GLN A 131 -1.69 23.55 -34.97
CA GLN A 131 -1.65 24.53 -36.03
C GLN A 131 -2.69 24.09 -37.06
N ASP A 132 -3.70 24.94 -37.24
CA ASP A 132 -4.47 24.97 -38.47
C ASP A 132 -3.49 25.15 -39.64
N GLN A 133 -3.52 24.23 -40.60
CA GLN A 133 -3.12 24.42 -41.98
C GLN A 133 -3.71 23.30 -42.85
#